data_AF-A0A962PDX0-F1
#
_entry.id   AF-A0A962PDX0-F1
#
_cell.length_a   1.000
_cell.length_b   1.000
_cell.length_c   1.000
_cell.angle_alpha   90.00
_cell.angle_beta   90.00
_cell.angle_gamma   90.00
#
_symmetry.space_group_name_H-M   'P 1'
#
loop_
_entity.id
_entity.type
_entity.pdbx_description
1 polymer ?
#
loop_
_entity_poly.entity_id
_entity_poly.type
_entity_poly.pdbx_seq_one_letter_code
_entity_poly.pdbx_strand_id
1 'polypeptide(L)'
;APGGIEAALRQRHYWMGQPRPTLSKMAVISQMTGLDNSRLLPPYFPAFRGEDYLFGAMLEYLHPQAAVLEYDWCVPHLPLEARPGTAPPAAARARRALNFSKFVTDHTLYRRGICAATRLQGLAQLARELSETSDADLRGLYRSEVAQLQAGQLRQFNACLHDGLSRPAPWQTFLHDSVNIVSEAMQAAARPEDAPGMPAGRAAADLFGQFRDYAGGFAAALNAWPAMREQAGVFVGQWLAGSELAP
;
A
#
# COMPACT_ATOMS: atom_id res chain seq x y z
N ALA A 1 -1.73 -8.38 25.47
CA ALA A 1 -2.26 -9.76 25.44
C ALA A 1 -1.66 -10.55 26.60
N PRO A 2 -2.41 -11.45 27.25
CA PRO A 2 -1.82 -12.43 28.16
C PRO A 2 -0.80 -13.25 27.35
N GLY A 3 0.47 -13.25 27.77
CA GLY A 3 1.58 -13.94 27.06
C GLY A 3 2.65 -13.03 26.42
N GLY A 4 2.60 -11.71 26.62
CA GLY A 4 3.68 -10.79 26.24
C GLY A 4 3.86 -10.62 24.72
N ILE A 5 5.03 -10.15 24.30
CA ILE A 5 5.34 -9.87 22.88
C ILE A 5 5.31 -11.13 22.02
N GLU A 6 5.78 -12.26 22.56
CA GLU A 6 5.84 -13.53 21.82
C GLU A 6 4.44 -14.08 21.51
N ALA A 7 3.54 -14.13 22.49
CA ALA A 7 2.16 -14.55 22.24
C ALA A 7 1.44 -13.57 21.29
N ALA A 8 1.66 -12.27 21.46
CA ALA A 8 1.08 -11.25 20.58
C ALA A 8 1.52 -11.41 19.12
N LEU A 9 2.75 -11.87 18.86
CA LEU A 9 3.29 -12.06 17.51
C LEU A 9 3.02 -13.45 16.92
N ARG A 10 2.80 -14.45 17.77
CA ARG A 10 2.38 -15.80 17.36
C ARG A 10 0.88 -15.88 17.05
N GLN A 11 0.06 -15.10 17.74
CA GLN A 11 -1.38 -15.01 17.47
C GLN A 11 -1.60 -14.50 16.03
N ARG A 12 -2.58 -15.03 15.30
CA ARG A 12 -2.92 -14.56 13.94
C ARG A 12 -4.36 -14.03 13.84
N HIS A 13 -5.06 -14.01 14.95
CA HIS A 13 -6.41 -13.48 15.07
C HIS A 13 -6.30 -12.10 15.72
N TYR A 14 -6.47 -11.08 14.90
CA TYR A 14 -6.49 -9.70 15.35
C TYR A 14 -7.76 -9.04 14.85
N TRP A 15 -8.40 -8.27 15.72
CA TRP A 15 -9.42 -7.33 15.30
C TRP A 15 -8.74 -6.10 14.73
N MET A 16 -8.96 -5.82 13.44
CA MET A 16 -8.63 -4.55 12.80
C MET A 16 -9.92 -3.95 12.27
N GLY A 17 -10.51 -3.08 13.08
CA GLY A 17 -11.77 -2.42 12.80
C GLY A 17 -12.15 -1.47 13.93
N GLN A 18 -13.30 -0.82 13.79
CA GLN A 18 -13.75 0.21 14.70
C GLN A 18 -14.82 -0.37 15.64
N PRO A 19 -14.83 -0.03 16.94
CA PRO A 19 -15.78 -0.60 17.91
C PRO A 19 -17.22 -0.09 17.72
N ARG A 20 -17.43 0.80 16.74
CA ARG A 20 -18.70 1.43 16.38
C ARG A 20 -18.62 1.86 14.91
N PRO A 21 -19.75 2.09 14.23
CA PRO A 21 -19.72 2.68 12.91
C PRO A 21 -18.96 4.01 12.89
N THR A 22 -18.04 4.18 11.94
CA THR A 22 -17.23 5.39 11.80
C THR A 22 -17.07 5.78 10.35
N LEU A 23 -16.79 7.07 10.14
CA LEU A 23 -16.43 7.60 8.83
C LEU A 23 -14.92 7.86 8.79
N SER A 24 -14.26 7.31 7.76
CA SER A 24 -12.87 7.57 7.45
C SER A 24 -12.73 8.08 6.01
N LYS A 25 -11.52 8.51 5.62
CA LYS A 25 -11.24 9.05 4.27
C LYS A 25 -10.66 8.02 3.32
N MET A 26 -9.87 7.09 3.84
CA MET A 26 -9.13 6.11 3.05
C MET A 26 -9.68 4.72 3.35
N ALA A 27 -10.11 4.01 2.30
CA ALA A 27 -10.52 2.63 2.44
C ALA A 27 -9.29 1.72 2.47
N VAL A 28 -9.33 0.66 3.29
CA VAL A 28 -8.38 -0.46 3.20
C VAL A 28 -9.16 -1.66 2.68
N ILE A 29 -8.94 -2.05 1.42
CA ILE A 29 -9.79 -3.00 0.67
C ILE A 29 -9.50 -4.47 1.01
N SER A 30 -8.92 -4.71 2.18
CA SER A 30 -8.63 -6.05 2.69
C SER A 30 -9.88 -6.82 3.14
N GLN A 31 -11.07 -6.19 3.14
CA GLN A 31 -12.31 -6.74 3.72
C GLN A 31 -13.50 -6.62 2.76
N MET A 32 -14.64 -7.21 3.12
CA MET A 32 -15.90 -7.10 2.39
C MET A 32 -16.26 -5.63 2.16
N THR A 33 -15.94 -5.11 0.98
CA THR A 33 -15.98 -3.68 0.67
C THR A 33 -17.03 -3.42 -0.39
N GLY A 34 -18.01 -2.57 -0.06
CA GLY A 34 -18.95 -2.02 -1.05
C GLY A 34 -18.35 -0.77 -1.70
N LEU A 35 -18.38 -0.70 -3.03
CA LEU A 35 -17.91 0.47 -3.79
C LEU A 35 -19.06 1.02 -4.64
N ASP A 36 -19.28 2.34 -4.59
CA ASP A 36 -20.21 3.02 -5.48
C ASP A 36 -19.62 3.10 -6.90
N ASN A 37 -19.95 2.10 -7.73
CA ASN A 37 -19.49 2.02 -9.11
C ASN A 37 -20.26 2.94 -10.09
N SER A 38 -21.22 3.75 -9.61
CA SER A 38 -21.82 4.82 -10.42
C SER A 38 -20.79 5.90 -10.76
N ARG A 39 -19.77 6.05 -9.90
CA ARG A 39 -18.63 6.96 -10.10
C ARG A 39 -17.46 6.25 -10.79
N LEU A 40 -16.55 7.04 -11.34
CA LEU A 40 -15.31 6.52 -11.91
C LEU A 40 -14.39 6.01 -10.79
N LEU A 41 -14.33 4.70 -10.59
CA LEU A 41 -13.36 4.06 -9.70
C LEU A 41 -12.01 3.88 -10.44
N PRO A 42 -10.86 3.81 -9.75
CA PRO A 42 -9.59 3.45 -10.41
C PRO A 42 -9.55 1.94 -10.75
N PRO A 43 -8.70 1.51 -11.70
CA PRO A 43 -8.45 0.08 -11.91
C PRO A 43 -7.71 -0.53 -10.71
N TYR A 44 -7.93 -1.81 -10.47
CA TYR A 44 -7.14 -2.56 -9.48
C TYR A 44 -5.77 -2.91 -10.06
N PHE A 45 -4.71 -2.75 -9.27
CA PHE A 45 -3.37 -3.11 -9.70
C PHE A 45 -3.12 -4.60 -9.43
N PRO A 46 -2.90 -5.44 -10.46
CA PRO A 46 -3.01 -6.90 -10.32
C PRO A 46 -1.77 -7.58 -9.73
N ALA A 47 -0.78 -6.82 -9.26
CA ALA A 47 0.49 -7.35 -8.81
C ALA A 47 0.96 -6.65 -7.54
N PHE A 48 1.67 -7.41 -6.70
CA PHE A 48 2.41 -7.00 -5.50
C PHE A 48 1.61 -6.83 -4.20
N ARG A 49 2.34 -6.85 -3.07
CA ARG A 49 1.79 -6.49 -1.77
C ARG A 49 1.53 -4.97 -1.72
N GLY A 50 0.41 -4.58 -1.13
CA GLY A 50 0.05 -3.16 -0.94
C GLY A 50 -0.97 -2.63 -1.96
N GLU A 51 -1.48 -3.49 -2.85
CA GLU A 51 -2.55 -3.19 -3.80
C GLU A 51 -3.81 -2.59 -3.14
N ASP A 52 -4.25 -3.12 -1.99
CA ASP A 52 -5.39 -2.57 -1.23
C ASP A 52 -5.18 -1.11 -0.85
N TYR A 53 -3.96 -0.78 -0.41
CA TYR A 53 -3.58 0.58 -0.05
C TYR A 53 -3.52 1.48 -1.30
N LEU A 54 -2.94 0.97 -2.40
CA LEU A 54 -2.90 1.69 -3.67
C LEU A 54 -4.29 2.06 -4.13
N PHE A 55 -5.20 1.09 -4.18
CA PHE A 55 -6.55 1.34 -4.62
C PHE A 55 -7.24 2.34 -3.69
N GLY A 56 -7.17 2.13 -2.37
CA GLY A 56 -7.79 3.02 -1.39
C GLY A 56 -7.33 4.47 -1.53
N ALA A 57 -6.03 4.65 -1.74
CA ALA A 57 -5.46 5.98 -1.88
C ALA A 57 -5.69 6.60 -3.27
N MET A 58 -5.72 5.81 -4.35
CA MET A 58 -6.21 6.30 -5.65
C MET A 58 -7.67 6.71 -5.58
N LEU A 59 -8.50 5.98 -4.85
CA LEU A 59 -9.92 6.30 -4.66
C LEU A 59 -10.08 7.62 -3.91
N GLU A 60 -9.33 7.81 -2.81
CA GLU A 60 -9.29 9.07 -2.07
C GLU A 60 -8.79 10.21 -2.97
N TYR A 61 -7.76 9.96 -3.79
CA TYR A 61 -7.26 10.95 -4.72
C TYR A 61 -8.30 11.32 -5.77
N LEU A 62 -8.96 10.35 -6.42
CA LEU A 62 -9.98 10.60 -7.44
C LEU A 62 -11.21 11.33 -6.86
N HIS A 63 -11.62 10.94 -5.66
CA HIS A 63 -12.83 11.44 -4.98
C HIS A 63 -12.49 11.99 -3.59
N PRO A 64 -11.85 13.17 -3.48
CA PRO A 64 -11.43 13.72 -2.19
C PRO A 64 -12.60 14.09 -1.27
N GLN A 65 -13.83 14.12 -1.80
CA GLN A 65 -15.06 14.36 -1.05
C GLN A 65 -15.76 13.06 -0.62
N ALA A 66 -15.31 11.90 -1.08
CA ALA A 66 -15.84 10.62 -0.64
C ALA A 66 -15.55 10.41 0.86
N ALA A 67 -16.38 9.55 1.45
CA ALA A 67 -16.22 9.06 2.80
C ALA A 67 -16.38 7.53 2.76
N VAL A 68 -15.67 6.87 3.66
CA VAL A 68 -15.73 5.42 3.86
C VAL A 68 -16.50 5.17 5.13
N LEU A 69 -17.57 4.38 5.06
CA LEU A 69 -18.30 3.91 6.22
C LEU A 69 -17.73 2.56 6.65
N GLU A 70 -17.09 2.54 7.81
CA GLU A 70 -16.65 1.31 8.47
C GLU A 70 -17.71 0.91 9.49
N TYR A 71 -18.18 -0.33 9.43
CA TYR A 71 -19.09 -0.90 10.43
C TYR A 71 -18.31 -1.52 11.59
N ASP A 72 -19.02 -1.83 12.68
CA ASP A 72 -18.51 -2.48 13.89
C ASP A 72 -18.49 -4.01 13.82
N TRP A 73 -18.71 -4.56 12.62
CA TRP A 73 -18.63 -5.99 12.35
C TRP A 73 -17.72 -6.24 11.14
N CYS A 74 -17.12 -7.42 11.09
CA CYS A 74 -16.28 -7.86 9.98
C CYS A 74 -16.56 -9.32 9.63
N VAL A 75 -16.19 -9.73 8.41
CA VAL A 75 -16.09 -11.15 8.07
C VAL A 75 -14.75 -11.67 8.56
N PRO A 76 -14.70 -12.69 9.46
CA PRO A 76 -13.45 -13.16 10.00
C PRO A 76 -12.62 -13.83 8.90
N HIS A 77 -11.37 -13.38 8.73
CA HIS A 77 -10.40 -14.05 7.86
C HIS A 77 -9.86 -15.28 8.59
N LEU A 78 -10.43 -16.45 8.29
CA LEU A 78 -10.03 -17.75 8.84
C LEU A 78 -9.33 -18.56 7.74
N PRO A 79 -7.98 -18.49 7.62
CA PRO A 79 -7.26 -19.29 6.63
C PRO A 79 -7.52 -20.78 6.86
N LEU A 80 -7.82 -21.51 5.79
CA LEU A 80 -8.01 -22.97 5.85
C LEU A 80 -6.72 -23.71 6.28
N GLU A 81 -5.57 -23.14 5.92
CA GLU A 81 -4.26 -23.67 6.28
C GLU A 81 -3.76 -23.12 7.62
N ALA A 82 -3.27 -24.01 8.49
CA ALA A 82 -2.54 -23.62 9.68
C ALA A 82 -1.21 -22.97 9.27
N ARG A 83 -1.19 -21.64 9.21
CA ARG A 83 0.05 -20.90 8.97
C ARG A 83 0.70 -20.58 10.32
N PRO A 84 1.92 -21.05 10.61
CA PRO A 84 2.61 -20.65 11.82
C PRO A 84 2.69 -19.12 11.88
N GLY A 85 2.50 -18.56 13.07
CA GLY A 85 2.84 -17.16 13.32
C GLY A 85 4.33 -16.95 13.04
N THR A 86 4.73 -15.70 12.84
CA THR A 86 6.16 -15.38 12.75
C THR A 86 6.81 -15.78 14.08
N ALA A 87 7.92 -16.52 14.06
CA ALA A 87 8.75 -16.68 15.25
C ALA A 87 9.03 -15.29 15.84
N PRO A 88 9.13 -15.15 17.19
CA PRO A 88 9.38 -13.84 17.80
C PRO A 88 10.57 -13.20 17.07
N PRO A 89 10.38 -12.02 16.48
CA PRO A 89 11.41 -11.46 15.65
C PRO A 89 12.54 -11.03 16.58
N ALA A 90 13.77 -11.33 16.19
CA ALA A 90 14.86 -10.39 16.43
C ALA A 90 14.38 -9.00 15.95
N ALA A 91 14.82 -7.93 16.59
CA ALA A 91 14.31 -6.57 16.40
C ALA A 91 13.91 -6.15 14.96
N ALA A 92 13.01 -5.16 14.88
CA ALA A 92 12.38 -4.78 13.62
C ALA A 92 13.43 -4.53 12.53
N ARG A 93 13.25 -5.20 11.39
CA ARG A 93 14.11 -4.98 10.22
C ARG A 93 13.90 -3.56 9.68
N ALA A 94 15.00 -2.93 9.28
CA ALA A 94 14.93 -1.68 8.53
C ALA A 94 14.16 -1.90 7.22
N ARG A 95 13.21 -1.02 6.91
CA ARG A 95 12.49 -1.05 5.64
C ARG A 95 13.45 -0.71 4.51
N ARG A 96 13.38 -1.52 3.45
CA ARG A 96 14.27 -1.47 2.28
C ARG A 96 13.52 -1.60 0.96
N ALA A 97 12.20 -1.69 0.96
CA ALA A 97 11.42 -1.81 -0.28
C ALA A 97 10.70 -0.51 -0.57
N LEU A 98 10.83 -0.02 -1.81
CA LEU A 98 9.99 1.04 -2.33
C LEU A 98 8.59 0.47 -2.55
N ASN A 99 7.60 1.09 -1.93
CA ASN A 99 6.21 0.76 -2.16
C ASN A 99 5.72 1.70 -3.27
N PHE A 100 5.56 1.18 -4.49
CA PHE A 100 5.06 1.96 -5.63
C PHE A 100 3.75 2.65 -5.28
N SER A 101 2.87 1.96 -4.55
CA SER A 101 1.61 2.52 -4.09
C SER A 101 1.82 3.75 -3.22
N LYS A 102 2.74 3.66 -2.26
CA LYS A 102 3.10 4.79 -1.40
C LYS A 102 3.73 5.94 -2.20
N PHE A 103 4.61 5.63 -3.15
CA PHE A 103 5.25 6.64 -3.97
C PHE A 103 4.19 7.43 -4.75
N VAL A 104 3.28 6.73 -5.43
CA VAL A 104 2.19 7.36 -6.19
C VAL A 104 1.36 8.27 -5.29
N THR A 105 1.02 7.82 -4.09
CA THR A 105 0.16 8.59 -3.16
C THR A 105 0.86 9.82 -2.61
N ASP A 106 2.11 9.69 -2.18
CA ASP A 106 2.87 10.80 -1.58
C ASP A 106 3.16 11.93 -2.59
N HIS A 107 3.16 11.61 -3.89
CA HIS A 107 3.46 12.55 -4.97
C HIS A 107 2.19 13.05 -5.69
N THR A 108 0.99 12.68 -5.22
CA THR A 108 -0.24 13.25 -5.75
C THR A 108 -0.48 14.68 -5.27
N LEU A 109 -0.84 15.58 -6.19
CA LEU A 109 -1.17 16.97 -5.85
C LEU A 109 -2.69 17.15 -5.70
N TYR A 110 -3.14 17.43 -4.48
CA TYR A 110 -4.55 17.68 -4.19
C TYR A 110 -4.94 19.12 -4.51
N ARG A 111 -5.71 19.31 -5.58
CA ARG A 111 -6.31 20.61 -5.94
C ARG A 111 -7.83 20.53 -6.04
N ARG A 112 -8.53 21.48 -5.43
CA ARG A 112 -10.00 21.56 -5.52
C ARG A 112 -10.44 21.83 -6.96
N GLY A 113 -11.62 21.35 -7.35
CA GLY A 113 -12.22 21.61 -8.66
C GLY A 113 -11.76 20.72 -9.82
N ILE A 114 -10.75 19.86 -9.63
CA ILE A 114 -10.33 18.89 -10.64
C ILE A 114 -11.21 17.64 -10.57
N CYS A 115 -11.78 17.22 -11.71
CA CYS A 115 -12.63 16.04 -11.81
C CYS A 115 -11.84 14.73 -11.73
N ALA A 116 -12.53 13.62 -11.43
CA ALA A 116 -11.91 12.30 -11.25
C ALA A 116 -11.15 11.82 -12.50
N ALA A 117 -11.66 12.09 -13.71
CA ALA A 117 -11.01 11.67 -14.95
C ALA A 117 -9.66 12.37 -15.15
N THR A 118 -9.58 13.69 -14.95
CA THR A 118 -8.32 14.44 -15.03
C THR A 118 -7.35 14.02 -13.93
N ARG A 119 -7.84 13.70 -12.73
CA ARG A 119 -7.01 13.14 -11.65
C ARG A 119 -6.41 11.79 -12.05
N LEU A 120 -7.22 10.89 -12.62
CA LEU A 120 -6.76 9.60 -13.11
C LEU A 120 -5.68 9.75 -14.20
N GLN A 121 -5.84 10.71 -15.11
CA GLN A 121 -4.81 11.06 -16.10
C GLN A 121 -3.52 11.55 -15.45
N GLY A 122 -3.61 12.35 -14.38
CA GLY A 122 -2.45 12.77 -13.59
C GLY A 122 -1.68 11.59 -12.98
N LEU A 123 -2.39 10.57 -12.48
CA LEU A 123 -1.77 9.33 -12.00
C LEU A 123 -1.09 8.57 -13.14
N ALA A 124 -1.74 8.49 -14.30
CA ALA A 124 -1.19 7.82 -15.48
C ALA A 124 0.09 8.51 -15.95
N GLN A 125 0.13 9.84 -15.94
CA GLN A 125 1.30 10.63 -16.28
C GLN A 125 2.45 10.41 -15.29
N LEU A 126 2.17 10.42 -13.97
CA LEU A 126 3.18 10.12 -12.95
C LEU A 126 3.80 8.73 -13.15
N ALA A 127 2.96 7.71 -13.40
CA ALA A 127 3.43 6.36 -13.67
C ALA A 127 4.23 6.28 -14.99
N ARG A 128 3.84 7.06 -16.01
CA ARG A 128 4.57 7.14 -17.28
C ARG A 128 5.95 7.76 -17.10
N GLU A 129 6.05 8.85 -16.35
CA GLU A 129 7.33 9.50 -16.04
C GLU A 129 8.29 8.51 -15.37
N LEU A 130 7.81 7.79 -14.35
CA LEU A 130 8.59 6.73 -13.70
C LEU A 130 9.07 5.64 -14.66
N SER A 131 8.27 5.30 -15.68
CA SER A 131 8.65 4.31 -16.69
C SER A 131 9.75 4.80 -17.65
N GLU A 132 9.95 6.10 -17.76
CA GLU A 132 10.93 6.73 -18.65
C GLU A 132 12.17 7.25 -17.90
N THR A 133 12.12 7.28 -16.56
CA THR A 133 13.22 7.73 -15.70
C THR A 133 14.48 6.87 -15.87
N SER A 134 15.64 7.53 -15.92
CA SER A 134 16.95 6.87 -16.05
C SER A 134 17.30 5.99 -14.84
N ASP A 135 18.18 5.00 -15.02
CA ASP A 135 18.66 4.15 -13.91
C ASP A 135 19.35 4.96 -12.79
N ALA A 136 20.04 6.04 -13.15
CA ALA A 136 20.71 6.91 -12.19
C ALA A 136 19.69 7.63 -11.31
N ASP A 137 18.63 8.16 -11.92
CA ASP A 137 17.57 8.89 -11.23
C ASP A 137 16.67 7.95 -10.44
N LEU A 138 16.31 6.77 -10.99
CA LEU A 138 15.57 5.74 -10.25
C LEU A 138 16.35 5.26 -9.02
N ARG A 139 17.67 5.14 -9.11
CA ARG A 139 18.52 4.84 -7.95
C ARG A 139 18.50 5.97 -6.93
N GLY A 140 18.52 7.23 -7.39
CA GLY A 140 18.38 8.40 -6.53
C GLY A 140 17.04 8.41 -5.78
N LEU A 141 15.94 8.21 -6.52
CA LEU A 141 14.59 8.10 -5.97
C LEU A 141 14.49 6.97 -4.94
N TYR A 142 14.96 5.77 -5.28
CA TYR A 142 14.95 4.63 -4.35
C TYR A 142 15.68 4.95 -3.04
N ARG A 143 16.85 5.58 -3.10
CA ARG A 143 17.61 5.98 -1.91
C ARG A 143 16.85 6.99 -1.05
N SER A 144 16.26 7.99 -1.68
CA SER A 144 15.44 9.00 -1.00
C SER A 144 14.23 8.36 -0.29
N GLU A 145 13.50 7.50 -0.99
CA GLU A 145 12.33 6.81 -0.44
C GLU A 145 12.69 5.87 0.72
N VAL A 146 13.75 5.07 0.59
CA VAL A 146 14.21 4.20 1.67
C VAL A 146 14.66 5.02 2.89
N ALA A 147 15.38 6.12 2.68
CA ALA A 147 15.78 7.01 3.77
C ALA A 147 14.57 7.63 4.49
N GLN A 148 13.54 8.07 3.75
CA GLN A 148 12.31 8.60 4.34
C GLN A 148 11.55 7.53 5.14
N LEU A 149 11.46 6.31 4.63
CA LEU A 149 10.83 5.17 5.32
C LEU A 149 11.55 4.85 6.63
N GLN A 150 12.88 4.76 6.59
CA GLN A 150 13.71 4.48 7.77
C GLN A 150 13.64 5.60 8.81
N ALA A 151 13.67 6.87 8.37
CA ALA A 151 13.46 8.01 9.25
C ALA A 151 12.08 7.97 9.91
N GLY A 152 11.03 7.59 9.17
CA GLY A 152 9.69 7.38 9.71
C GLY A 152 9.63 6.28 10.76
N GLN A 153 10.27 5.13 10.52
CA GLN A 153 10.37 4.04 11.49
C GLN A 153 11.10 4.48 12.77
N LEU A 154 12.24 5.16 12.61
CA LEU A 154 13.02 5.64 13.74
C LEU A 154 12.23 6.63 14.59
N ARG A 155 11.51 7.57 13.95
CA ARG A 155 10.61 8.49 14.66
C ARG A 155 9.53 7.73 15.43
N GLN A 156 8.92 6.70 14.84
CA GLN A 156 7.87 5.91 15.48
C GLN A 156 8.41 5.15 16.70
N PHE A 157 9.54 4.45 16.57
CA PHE A 157 10.13 3.70 17.69
C PHE A 157 10.59 4.63 18.82
N ASN A 158 11.21 5.77 18.48
CA ASN A 158 11.57 6.78 19.47
C ASN A 158 10.34 7.37 20.16
N ALA A 159 9.27 7.66 19.43
CA ALA A 159 8.02 8.11 20.05
C ALA A 159 7.48 7.07 21.05
N CYS A 160 7.51 5.79 20.70
CA CYS A 160 7.14 4.72 21.63
C CYS A 160 8.06 4.68 22.86
N LEU A 161 9.39 4.81 22.70
CA LEU A 161 10.31 4.80 23.83
C LEU A 161 10.10 5.98 24.80
N HIS A 162 9.63 7.13 24.29
CA HIS A 162 9.54 8.38 25.04
C HIS A 162 8.11 8.84 25.37
N ASP A 163 7.09 8.02 25.16
CA ASP A 163 5.68 8.38 25.42
C ASP A 163 5.28 8.29 26.91
N GLY A 164 6.22 7.92 27.80
CA GLY A 164 5.98 7.81 29.24
C GLY A 164 5.16 6.58 29.67
N LEU A 165 4.77 5.70 28.75
CA LEU A 165 4.04 4.47 29.09
C LEU A 165 4.99 3.40 29.63
N SER A 166 4.68 2.86 30.81
CA SER A 166 5.41 1.73 31.38
C SER A 166 5.19 0.47 30.55
N ARG A 167 6.28 -0.15 30.09
CA ARG A 167 6.26 -1.36 29.27
C ARG A 167 7.11 -2.46 29.90
N PRO A 168 6.71 -3.75 29.76
CA PRO A 168 7.54 -4.87 30.18
C PRO A 168 8.93 -4.85 29.52
N ALA A 169 9.96 -5.34 30.23
CA ALA A 169 11.35 -5.33 29.75
C ALA A 169 11.54 -5.88 28.32
N PRO A 170 10.90 -7.00 27.89
CA PRO A 170 11.03 -7.49 26.52
C PRO A 170 10.58 -6.49 25.45
N TRP A 171 9.58 -5.65 25.74
CA TRP A 171 9.12 -4.60 24.82
C TRP A 171 10.13 -3.46 24.73
N GLN A 172 10.78 -3.11 25.85
CA GLN A 172 11.82 -2.08 25.84
C GLN A 172 13.05 -2.55 25.06
N THR A 173 13.51 -3.77 25.28
CA THR A 173 14.61 -4.39 24.52
C THR A 173 14.30 -4.40 23.02
N PHE A 174 13.10 -4.88 22.63
CA PHE A 174 12.68 -4.86 21.24
C PHE A 174 12.74 -3.47 20.61
N LEU A 175 12.27 -2.43 21.30
CA LEU A 175 12.28 -1.06 20.78
C LEU A 175 13.71 -0.51 20.66
N HIS A 176 14.56 -0.71 21.67
CA HIS A 176 15.96 -0.29 21.63
C HIS A 176 16.74 -0.97 20.51
N ASP A 177 16.62 -2.30 20.40
CA ASP A 177 17.28 -3.05 19.34
C ASP A 177 16.76 -2.64 17.95
N SER A 178 15.46 -2.32 17.83
CA SER A 178 14.86 -1.84 16.57
C SER A 178 15.38 -0.46 16.18
N VAL A 179 15.59 0.43 17.15
CA VAL A 179 16.25 1.73 16.94
C VAL A 179 17.67 1.52 16.42
N ASN A 180 18.46 0.67 17.08
CA ASN A 180 19.84 0.40 16.67
C ASN A 180 19.93 -0.14 15.24
N ILE A 181 19.11 -1.15 14.89
CA ILE A 181 19.08 -1.73 13.55
C ILE A 181 18.73 -0.68 12.48
N VAL A 182 17.72 0.15 12.73
CA VAL A 182 17.31 1.18 11.77
C VAL A 182 18.39 2.26 11.65
N SER A 183 18.97 2.70 12.77
CA SER A 183 20.05 3.70 12.80
C SER A 183 21.30 3.23 12.08
N GLU A 184 21.70 1.96 12.24
CA GLU A 184 22.81 1.35 11.51
C GLU A 184 22.51 1.26 10.01
N ALA A 185 21.30 0.83 9.63
CA ALA A 185 20.89 0.74 8.23
C ALA A 185 20.91 2.10 7.52
N MET A 186 20.60 3.19 8.22
CA MET A 186 20.64 4.56 7.70
C MET A 186 22.06 5.08 7.44
N GLN A 187 23.11 4.46 8.02
CA GLN A 187 24.51 4.89 7.78
C GLN A 187 25.01 4.53 6.38
N ALA A 188 24.31 3.65 5.66
CA ALA A 188 24.68 3.22 4.31
C ALA A 188 23.62 3.66 3.29
N ALA A 189 24.07 4.07 2.10
CA ALA A 189 23.15 4.37 1.01
C ALA A 189 22.41 3.10 0.58
N ALA A 190 21.08 3.18 0.52
CA ALA A 190 20.25 2.04 0.15
C ALA A 190 20.57 1.54 -1.26
N ARG A 191 20.50 0.21 -1.41
CA ARG A 191 20.72 -0.51 -2.66
C ARG A 191 19.47 -1.34 -3.01
N PRO A 192 18.93 -1.28 -4.24
CA PRO A 192 17.79 -2.09 -4.67
C PRO A 192 18.00 -3.60 -4.49
N GLU A 193 19.24 -4.06 -4.59
CA GLU A 193 19.65 -5.45 -4.43
C GLU A 193 19.48 -5.97 -3.00
N ASP A 194 19.42 -5.06 -2.01
CA ASP A 194 19.22 -5.40 -0.59
C ASP A 194 17.72 -5.53 -0.22
N ALA A 195 16.81 -5.36 -1.19
CA ALA A 195 15.38 -5.43 -0.93
C ALA A 195 14.93 -6.86 -0.54
N PRO A 196 14.02 -7.02 0.45
CA PRO A 196 13.60 -8.34 0.91
C PRO A 196 12.91 -9.15 -0.19
N GLY A 197 13.27 -10.43 -0.33
CA GLY A 197 12.67 -11.32 -1.33
C GLY A 197 13.29 -11.23 -2.73
N MET A 198 14.37 -10.45 -2.89
CA MET A 198 15.13 -10.42 -4.14
C MET A 198 15.89 -11.74 -4.38
N PRO A 199 15.83 -12.32 -5.59
CA PRO A 199 16.67 -13.46 -5.96
C PRO A 199 18.14 -13.09 -5.89
N ALA A 200 18.97 -13.95 -5.30
CA ALA A 200 20.41 -13.74 -5.25
C ALA A 200 21.01 -13.65 -6.66
N GLY A 201 21.87 -12.66 -6.90
CA GLY A 201 22.62 -12.53 -8.16
C GLY A 201 21.93 -11.71 -9.26
N ARG A 202 20.74 -11.16 -9.03
CA ARG A 202 20.09 -10.28 -10.00
C ARG A 202 20.74 -8.88 -10.01
N ALA A 203 21.08 -8.37 -11.20
CA ALA A 203 21.70 -7.06 -11.32
C ALA A 203 20.66 -5.93 -11.11
N ALA A 204 21.10 -4.79 -10.58
CA ALA A 204 20.23 -3.62 -10.40
C ALA A 204 19.59 -3.12 -11.71
N ALA A 205 20.27 -3.25 -12.85
CA ALA A 205 19.73 -2.87 -14.16
C ALA A 205 18.46 -3.67 -14.51
N ASP A 206 18.44 -4.97 -14.20
CA ASP A 206 17.28 -5.84 -14.43
C ASP A 206 16.09 -5.46 -13.53
N LEU A 207 16.37 -4.91 -12.34
CA LEU A 207 15.36 -4.44 -11.40
C LEU A 207 14.72 -3.14 -11.88
N PHE A 208 15.53 -2.21 -12.38
CA PHE A 208 15.01 -0.94 -12.93
C PHE A 208 14.27 -1.13 -14.23
N GLY A 209 14.74 -2.01 -15.12
CA GLY A 209 14.01 -2.40 -16.33
C GLY A 209 12.62 -2.96 -15.98
N GLN A 210 12.57 -3.93 -15.06
CA GLN A 210 11.31 -4.50 -14.60
C GLN A 210 10.40 -3.45 -13.94
N PHE A 211 10.95 -2.55 -13.12
CA PHE A 211 10.17 -1.46 -12.52
C PHE A 211 9.55 -0.56 -13.60
N ARG A 212 10.33 -0.19 -14.62
CA ARG A 212 9.85 0.64 -15.74
C ARG A 212 8.75 -0.06 -16.52
N ASP A 213 8.87 -1.35 -16.76
CA ASP A 213 7.82 -2.14 -17.42
C ASP A 213 6.52 -2.13 -16.62
N TYR A 214 6.59 -2.30 -15.30
CA TYR A 214 5.40 -2.22 -14.44
C TYR A 214 4.78 -0.83 -14.42
N ALA A 215 5.60 0.21 -14.26
CA ALA A 215 5.13 1.60 -14.25
C ALA A 215 4.47 1.97 -15.59
N GLY A 216 5.07 1.55 -16.72
CA GLY A 216 4.56 1.79 -18.06
C GLY A 216 3.26 1.02 -18.33
N GLY A 217 3.19 -0.26 -17.94
CA GLY A 217 1.97 -1.06 -18.04
C GLY A 217 0.83 -0.47 -17.20
N PHE A 218 1.12 0.00 -15.99
CA PHE A 218 0.11 0.65 -15.15
C PHE A 218 -0.34 1.99 -15.73
N ALA A 219 0.58 2.81 -16.25
CA ALA A 219 0.24 4.06 -16.94
C ALA A 219 -0.71 3.81 -18.11
N ALA A 220 -0.43 2.79 -18.93
CA ALA A 220 -1.30 2.39 -20.03
C ALA A 220 -2.69 1.95 -19.54
N ALA A 221 -2.75 1.13 -18.48
CA ALA A 221 -4.00 0.69 -17.88
C ALA A 221 -4.83 1.86 -17.34
N LEU A 222 -4.22 2.79 -16.59
CA LEU A 222 -4.89 3.98 -16.06
C LEU A 222 -5.45 4.87 -17.18
N ASN A 223 -4.70 5.06 -18.27
CA ASN A 223 -5.13 5.85 -19.43
C ASN A 223 -6.30 5.20 -20.18
N ALA A 224 -6.26 3.88 -20.39
CA ALA A 224 -7.32 3.15 -21.11
C ALA A 224 -8.59 2.97 -20.28
N TRP A 225 -8.48 3.07 -18.95
CA TRP A 225 -9.54 2.68 -18.01
C TRP A 225 -10.90 3.38 -18.23
N PRO A 226 -10.99 4.70 -18.46
CA PRO A 226 -12.28 5.34 -18.71
C PRO A 226 -13.02 4.76 -19.92
N ALA A 227 -12.29 4.50 -21.02
CA ALA A 227 -12.85 3.92 -22.24
C ALA A 227 -13.28 2.46 -22.01
N MET A 228 -12.49 1.67 -21.28
CA MET A 228 -12.87 0.30 -20.90
C MET A 228 -14.15 0.27 -20.07
N ARG A 229 -14.28 1.19 -19.09
CA ARG A 229 -15.48 1.30 -18.25
C ARG A 229 -16.71 1.69 -19.05
N GLU A 230 -16.57 2.63 -19.99
CA GLU A 230 -17.67 3.04 -20.88
C GLU A 230 -18.16 1.87 -21.73
N GLN A 231 -17.24 1.15 -22.39
CA GLN A 231 -17.60 -0.02 -23.21
C GLN A 231 -18.21 -1.16 -22.38
N ALA A 232 -17.70 -1.39 -21.16
CA ALA A 232 -18.31 -2.35 -20.25
C ALA A 232 -19.75 -1.95 -19.88
N GLY A 233 -20.02 -0.65 -19.68
CA GLY A 233 -21.37 -0.14 -19.44
C GLY A 233 -22.33 -0.39 -20.61
N VAL A 234 -21.88 -0.18 -21.85
CA VAL A 234 -22.65 -0.51 -23.06
C VAL A 234 -22.97 -2.00 -23.12
N PHE A 235 -21.96 -2.85 -22.91
CA PHE A 235 -22.14 -4.30 -22.92
C PHE A 235 -23.13 -4.77 -21.85
N VAL A 236 -23.01 -4.29 -20.62
CA VAL A 236 -23.96 -4.61 -19.53
C VAL A 236 -25.37 -4.13 -19.87
N GLY A 237 -25.52 -2.94 -20.46
CA GLY A 237 -26.82 -2.44 -20.90
C GLY A 237 -27.46 -3.31 -21.98
N GLN A 238 -26.69 -3.75 -22.97
CA GLN A 238 -27.15 -4.69 -24.00
C GLN A 238 -27.50 -6.06 -23.42
N TRP A 239 -26.67 -6.57 -22.51
CA TRP A 239 -26.91 -7.84 -21.83
C TRP A 239 -28.22 -7.79 -21.03
N LEU A 240 -28.43 -6.75 -20.22
CA LEU A 240 -29.68 -6.58 -19.46
C LEU A 240 -30.90 -6.42 -20.36
N ALA A 241 -30.78 -5.72 -21.50
CA ALA A 241 -31.88 -5.55 -22.45
C ALA A 241 -32.22 -6.83 -23.24
N GLY A 242 -31.24 -7.70 -23.47
CA GLY A 242 -31.40 -8.98 -24.18
C GLY A 242 -31.64 -10.19 -23.27
N SER A 243 -31.44 -10.04 -21.96
CA SER A 243 -31.76 -11.05 -20.96
C SER A 243 -33.23 -10.92 -20.58
N GLU A 244 -34.00 -12.02 -20.55
CA GLU A 244 -35.32 -12.08 -19.89
C GLU A 244 -35.21 -11.98 -18.34
N LEU A 245 -34.35 -11.10 -17.86
CA LEU A 245 -34.19 -10.72 -16.45
C LEU A 245 -34.57 -9.24 -16.27
N ALA A 246 -35.55 -8.77 -17.04
CA ALA A 246 -36.35 -7.63 -16.62
C ALA A 246 -37.34 -8.12 -15.55
N PRO A 247 -37.47 -7.44 -14.39
CA PRO A 247 -38.51 -7.78 -13.43
C PRO A 247 -39.92 -7.69 -14.02
#